data_AF-A0A8T3RH85-F1
#
_entry.id   AF-A0A8T3RH85-F1
#
_cell.length_a   1.000
_cell.length_b   1.000
_cell.length_c   1.000
_cell.angle_alpha   90.00
_cell.angle_beta   90.00
_cell.angle_gamma   90.00
#
_symmetry.space_group_name_H-M   'P 1'
#
loop_
_entity.id
_entity.type
_entity.pdbx_description
1 polymer ?
#
loop_
_entity_poly.entity_id
_entity_poly.type
_entity_poly.pdbx_seq_one_letter_code
_entity_poly.pdbx_strand_id
1 'polypeptide(L)'
;RYPRFGVDPRAAPLAREVWSLDGFAGFREFARFPALYRVDRGGAAHCVWFTDLRYTLPGMLPPFRFGMCRRADAGPWRLYRLRLFTEDERQAL
;
A
#
# COMPACT_ATOMS: atom_id res chain seq x y z
N ARG A 1 -14.23 -11.66 5.72
CA ARG A 1 -14.27 -10.40 4.92
C ARG A 1 -12.92 -9.72 5.10
N TYR A 2 -12.13 -9.51 4.04
CA TYR A 2 -10.87 -8.75 4.14
C TYR A 2 -11.21 -7.25 4.14
N PRO A 3 -11.00 -6.53 5.26
CA PRO A 3 -11.31 -5.11 5.30
C PRO A 3 -10.31 -4.33 4.47
N ARG A 4 -10.82 -3.46 3.58
CA ARG A 4 -10.01 -2.64 2.66
C ARG A 4 -8.89 -1.88 3.37
N PHE A 5 -9.14 -1.40 4.60
CA PHE A 5 -8.21 -0.57 5.37
C PHE A 5 -7.62 -1.30 6.59
N GLY A 6 -7.70 -2.63 6.63
CA GLY A 6 -7.27 -3.43 7.78
C GLY A 6 -8.25 -3.39 8.95
N VAL A 7 -7.91 -4.16 9.99
CA VAL A 7 -8.67 -4.24 11.26
C VAL A 7 -8.02 -3.44 12.39
N ASP A 8 -6.73 -3.11 12.27
CA ASP A 8 -6.02 -2.35 13.31
C ASP A 8 -6.56 -0.90 13.35
N PRO A 9 -7.18 -0.48 14.47
CA PRO A 9 -7.72 0.87 14.59
C PRO A 9 -6.64 1.96 14.54
N ARG A 10 -5.37 1.63 14.82
CA ARG A 10 -4.24 2.57 14.68
C ARG A 10 -3.81 2.72 13.22
N ALA A 11 -3.89 1.66 12.41
CA ALA A 11 -3.54 1.66 10.99
C ALA A 11 -4.62 2.19 10.06
N ALA A 12 -5.89 1.88 10.35
CA ALA A 12 -7.00 2.18 9.45
C ALA A 12 -7.16 3.66 9.08
N PRO A 13 -6.96 4.65 9.98
CA PRO A 13 -7.03 6.07 9.62
C PRO A 13 -5.98 6.46 8.57
N LEU A 14 -4.72 6.08 8.79
CA LEU A 14 -3.61 6.36 7.87
C LEU A 14 -3.82 5.66 6.51
N ALA A 15 -4.32 4.42 6.53
CA ALA A 15 -4.64 3.70 5.31
C ALA A 15 -5.74 4.40 4.50
N ARG A 16 -6.78 4.93 5.15
CA ARG A 16 -7.85 5.70 4.49
C ARG A 16 -7.33 7.02 3.91
N GLU A 17 -6.49 7.74 4.64
CA GLU A 17 -5.84 8.97 4.17
C GLU A 17 -5.09 8.69 2.87
N VAL A 18 -4.12 7.77 2.89
CA VAL A 18 -3.32 7.44 1.71
C VAL A 18 -4.17 6.95 0.55
N TRP A 19 -5.19 6.13 0.82
CA TRP A 19 -6.11 5.66 -0.20
C TRP A 19 -6.83 6.80 -0.93
N SER A 20 -7.15 7.90 -0.24
CA SER A 20 -7.85 9.04 -0.82
C SER A 20 -6.97 9.99 -1.63
N LEU A 21 -5.64 9.89 -1.53
CA LEU A 21 -4.72 10.79 -2.25
C LEU A 21 -4.83 10.63 -3.76
N ASP A 22 -4.70 11.73 -4.49
CA ASP A 22 -4.82 11.74 -5.96
C ASP A 22 -3.73 10.92 -6.64
N GLY A 23 -2.52 10.91 -6.09
CA GLY A 23 -1.41 10.08 -6.57
C GLY A 23 -1.71 8.57 -6.52
N PHE A 24 -2.75 8.14 -5.82
CA PHE A 24 -3.21 6.76 -5.74
C PHE A 24 -4.40 6.44 -6.66
N ALA A 25 -4.90 7.42 -7.41
CA ALA A 25 -6.10 7.27 -8.25
C ALA A 25 -6.01 6.12 -9.26
N GLY A 26 -4.86 5.97 -9.94
CA GLY A 26 -4.67 4.89 -10.91
C GLY A 26 -4.79 3.48 -10.30
N PHE A 27 -4.33 3.30 -9.06
CA PHE A 27 -4.54 2.02 -8.37
C PHE A 27 -6.01 1.80 -8.00
N ARG A 28 -6.75 2.85 -7.61
CA ARG A 28 -8.18 2.75 -7.30
C ARG A 28 -9.00 2.35 -8.53
N GLU A 29 -8.61 2.79 -9.71
CA GLU A 29 -9.22 2.39 -10.98
C GLU A 29 -8.88 0.96 -11.36
N PHE A 30 -7.61 0.56 -11.18
CA PHE A 30 -7.14 -0.80 -11.45
C PHE A 30 -7.78 -1.86 -10.55
N ALA A 31 -7.93 -1.58 -9.25
CA ALA A 31 -8.23 -2.58 -8.24
C ALA A 31 -9.75 -2.83 -8.08
N ARG A 32 -10.19 -4.08 -8.29
CA ARG A 32 -11.58 -4.51 -8.07
C ARG A 32 -11.83 -4.92 -6.61
N PHE A 33 -10.86 -5.61 -6.00
CA PHE A 33 -10.93 -6.01 -4.60
C PHE A 33 -9.72 -5.48 -3.82
N PRO A 34 -9.60 -4.15 -3.65
CA PRO A 34 -8.47 -3.56 -2.94
C PRO A 34 -8.47 -3.93 -1.46
N ALA A 35 -7.30 -4.27 -0.94
CA ALA A 35 -7.08 -4.55 0.47
C ALA A 35 -5.75 -3.98 0.94
N LEU A 36 -5.72 -3.51 2.19
CA LEU A 36 -4.50 -3.13 2.88
C LEU A 36 -3.60 -4.36 2.96
N TYR A 37 -2.41 -4.25 2.39
CA TYR A 37 -1.39 -5.29 2.45
C TYR A 37 -0.54 -5.12 3.71
N ARG A 38 0.01 -3.91 3.90
CA ARG A 38 0.98 -3.62 4.96
C ARG A 38 1.06 -2.13 5.22
N VAL A 39 1.39 -1.75 6.46
CA VAL A 39 1.73 -0.39 6.83
C VAL A 39 3.11 -0.42 7.48
N ASP A 40 4.08 0.23 6.85
CA ASP A 40 5.45 0.31 7.36
C ASP A 40 5.58 1.59 8.19
N ARG A 41 5.80 1.42 9.49
CA ARG A 41 6.01 2.49 10.46
C ARG A 41 7.37 2.30 11.12
N GLY A 42 8.35 3.12 10.74
CA GLY A 42 9.68 3.10 11.36
C GLY A 42 10.78 3.50 10.39
N GLY A 43 11.90 3.98 10.93
CA GLY A 43 13.05 4.43 10.13
C GLY A 43 12.83 5.77 9.43
N ALA A 44 13.36 5.93 8.22
CA ALA A 44 13.37 7.20 7.48
C ALA A 44 12.06 7.50 6.71
N ALA A 45 11.12 6.56 6.61
CA ALA A 45 9.90 6.72 5.82
C ALA A 45 8.69 5.94 6.37
N HIS A 46 7.50 6.48 6.13
CA HIS A 46 6.21 5.81 6.33
C HIS A 46 5.67 5.37 4.98
N CYS A 47 5.25 4.11 4.88
CA CYS A 47 4.63 3.59 3.68
C CYS A 47 3.31 2.88 3.99
N VAL A 48 2.33 3.05 3.10
CA VAL A 48 1.07 2.31 3.15
C VAL A 48 0.91 1.57 1.84
N TRP A 49 0.79 0.25 1.91
CA TRP A 49 0.74 -0.64 0.76
C TRP A 49 -0.62 -1.30 0.63
N PHE A 50 -1.13 -1.37 -0.59
CA PHE A 50 -2.33 -2.06 -0.98
C PHE A 50 -2.04 -3.12 -2.02
N THR A 51 -2.90 -4.13 -2.06
CA THR A 51 -2.95 -5.15 -3.11
C THR A 51 -4.39 -5.37 -3.56
N ASP A 52 -4.56 -5.98 -4.72
CA ASP A 52 -5.87 -6.48 -5.18
C ASP A 52 -5.97 -7.97 -4.87
N LEU A 53 -7.01 -8.36 -4.14
CA LEU A 53 -7.24 -9.74 -3.72
C LEU A 53 -7.50 -10.71 -4.89
N ARG A 54 -7.85 -10.24 -6.10
CA ARG A 54 -7.96 -11.09 -7.30
C ARG A 54 -6.65 -11.83 -7.62
N TYR A 55 -5.51 -11.24 -7.25
CA TYR A 55 -4.19 -11.77 -7.55
C TYR A 55 -3.43 -12.23 -6.30
N THR A 56 -4.09 -12.22 -5.14
CA THR A 56 -3.51 -12.70 -3.88
C THR A 56 -3.82 -14.19 -3.73
N LEU A 57 -2.79 -15.03 -3.82
CA LEU A 57 -2.91 -16.48 -3.65
C LEU A 57 -2.19 -16.92 -2.37
N PRO A 58 -2.74 -17.89 -1.63
CA PRO A 58 -2.09 -18.43 -0.44
C PRO A 58 -0.67 -18.92 -0.74
N GLY A 59 0.30 -18.58 0.12
CA GLY A 59 1.69 -19.01 -0.03
C GLY A 59 2.53 -18.21 -1.04
N MET A 60 1.97 -17.20 -1.71
CA MET A 60 2.71 -16.35 -2.64
C MET A 60 2.69 -14.88 -2.22
N LEU A 61 3.82 -14.20 -2.46
CA LEU A 61 3.89 -12.75 -2.36
C LEU A 61 2.95 -12.12 -3.41
N PRO A 62 2.00 -11.25 -3.02
CA PRO A 62 1.10 -10.63 -3.98
C PRO A 62 1.88 -9.86 -5.04
N PRO A 63 1.68 -10.10 -6.34
CA PRO A 63 2.51 -9.47 -7.38
C PRO A 63 2.24 -7.96 -7.50
N PHE A 64 1.00 -7.53 -7.26
CA PHE A 64 0.55 -6.16 -7.46
C PHE A 64 0.42 -5.40 -6.13
N ARG A 65 1.58 -5.05 -5.55
CA ARG A 65 1.67 -4.28 -4.31
C ARG A 65 2.05 -2.84 -4.63
N PHE A 66 1.09 -1.94 -4.52
CA PHE A 66 1.25 -0.50 -4.77
C PHE A 66 1.03 0.26 -3.48
N GLY A 67 1.75 1.34 -3.29
CA GLY A 67 1.64 2.12 -2.07
C GLY A 67 2.15 3.52 -2.25
N MET A 68 1.81 4.38 -1.29
CA MET A 68 2.45 5.67 -1.17
C MET A 68 3.42 5.64 0.00
N CYS A 69 4.57 6.26 -0.21
CA CYS A 69 5.57 6.46 0.83
C CYS A 69 5.84 7.94 1.02
N ARG A 70 6.05 8.33 2.26
CA ARG A 70 6.45 9.68 2.68
C ARG A 70 7.64 9.56 3.61
N ARG A 71 8.60 10.48 3.54
CA ARG A 71 9.68 10.54 4.53
C ARG A 71 9.13 10.88 5.93
N ALA A 72 9.81 10.42 6.99
CA ALA A 72 9.37 10.67 8.37
C ALA A 72 9.33 12.17 8.72
N ASP A 73 10.14 12.99 8.04
CA ASP A 73 10.22 14.46 8.14
C ASP A 73 9.09 15.22 7.40
N ALA A 74 7.97 14.54 7.10
CA ALA A 74 6.75 15.11 6.50
C ALA A 74 6.88 15.63 5.05
N GLY A 75 7.78 15.07 4.23
CA GLY A 75 7.82 15.33 2.78
C GLY A 75 6.51 14.98 2.03
N PRO A 76 6.40 15.18 0.71
CA PRO A 76 5.20 14.76 -0.02
C PRO A 76 5.08 13.22 -0.08
N TRP A 77 3.84 12.71 -0.10
CA TRP A 77 3.58 11.32 -0.45
C TRP A 77 3.96 11.07 -1.92
N ARG A 78 4.71 10.01 -2.18
CA ARG A 78 5.10 9.59 -3.54
C ARG A 78 4.64 8.17 -3.80
N LEU A 79 4.27 7.88 -5.04
CA LEU A 79 3.81 6.57 -5.46
C LEU A 79 4.99 5.61 -5.64
N TYR A 80 4.81 4.38 -5.18
CA TYR A 80 5.75 3.29 -5.35
C TYR A 80 5.00 1.99 -5.63
N ARG A 81 5.74 1.02 -6.14
CA ARG A 81 5.40 -0.40 -6.10
C ARG A 81 6.50 -1.19 -5.40
N LEU A 82 6.14 -2.34 -4.84
CA LEU A 82 7.13 -3.36 -4.50
C LEU A 82 7.44 -4.18 -5.75
N ARG A 83 8.72 -4.51 -5.95
CA ARG A 83 9.12 -5.34 -7.10
C ARG A 83 8.56 -6.75 -6.97
N LEU A 84 8.39 -7.39 -8.12
CA LEU A 84 7.93 -8.77 -8.18
C LEU A 84 8.93 -9.66 -7.46
N PHE A 85 8.41 -10.63 -6.69
CA PHE A 85 9.20 -11.62 -5.94
C PHE A 85 10.14 -11.06 -4.86
N THR A 86 10.09 -9.76 -4.55
CA THR A 86 10.81 -9.17 -3.43
C THR A 86 9.86 -8.79 -2.31
N GLU A 87 10.31 -8.84 -1.06
CA GLU A 87 9.54 -8.39 0.10
C GLU A 87 9.50 -6.87 0.20
N ASP A 88 10.66 -6.21 0.11
CA ASP A 88 10.83 -4.81 0.50
C ASP A 88 11.49 -3.91 -0.56
N GLU A 89 11.85 -4.46 -1.72
CA GLU A 89 12.48 -3.65 -2.77
C GLU A 89 11.44 -2.72 -3.43
N ARG A 90 11.59 -1.42 -3.15
CA ARG A 90 10.68 -0.36 -3.62
C ARG A 90 11.15 0.16 -4.98
N GLN A 91 10.20 0.38 -5.88
CA GLN A 91 10.38 1.03 -7.17
C GLN A 91 9.44 2.24 -7.25
N ALA A 92 9.99 3.42 -7.51
CA ALA A 92 9.20 4.64 -7.71
C ALA A 92 8.42 4.58 -9.03
N LEU A 93 7.25 5.24 -9.06
CA LEU A 93 6.36 5.35 -10.22
C LEU A 93 6.06 6.81 -10.55
#